data_AF-A0A9D2D8L1-F1
#
_entry.id   AF-A0A9D2D8L1-F1
#
_cell.length_a   1.000
_cell.length_b   1.000
_cell.length_c   1.000
_cell.angle_alpha   90.00
_cell.angle_beta   90.00
_cell.angle_gamma   90.00
#
_symmetry.space_group_name_H-M   'P 1'
#
loop_
_entity.id
_entity.type
_entity.pdbx_description
1 polymer ?
#
loop_
_entity_poly.entity_id
_entity_poly.type
_entity_poly.pdbx_seq_one_letter_code
_entity_poly.pdbx_strand_id
1 'polypeptide(L)' 'MSACARCGAPVGPLGEALTKKLVNRGCERFYCLHCLAAQFGVSEELLREKARQFQSSGCALFEGMEIGDKDT' A
#
# COMPACT_ATOMS: atom_id res chain seq x y z
N MET A 1 13.76 -5.80 -1.07
CA MET A 1 12.38 -6.20 -1.42
C MET A 1 11.80 -6.94 -0.23
N SER A 2 10.80 -6.34 0.40
CA SER A 2 10.10 -6.97 1.53
C SER A 2 9.11 -8.00 1.00
N ALA A 3 8.98 -9.15 1.67
CA ALA A 3 7.98 -10.16 1.32
C ALA A 3 6.69 -9.94 2.13
N CYS A 4 5.54 -10.24 1.53
CA CYS A 4 4.25 -10.10 2.17
C CYS A 4 4.18 -11.07 3.34
N ALA A 5 3.94 -10.58 4.55
CA ALA A 5 3.87 -11.41 5.75
C ALA A 5 2.70 -12.42 5.74
N ARG A 6 1.74 -12.26 4.81
CA ARG A 6 0.60 -13.17 4.64
C ARG A 6 0.78 -14.21 3.55
N CYS A 7 1.23 -13.81 2.35
CA CYS A 7 1.29 -14.70 1.18
C CYS A 7 2.70 -14.92 0.63
N GLY A 8 3.73 -14.27 1.17
CA GLY A 8 5.11 -14.36 0.70
C GLY A 8 5.41 -13.63 -0.62
N ALA A 9 4.41 -13.06 -1.29
CA ALA A 9 4.62 -12.30 -2.52
C ALA A 9 5.49 -11.06 -2.31
N PRO A 10 6.27 -10.61 -3.31
CA PRO A 10 7.07 -9.39 -3.20
C PRO A 10 6.15 -8.17 -2.96
N VAL A 11 6.51 -7.37 -1.97
CA VAL A 11 5.82 -6.10 -1.66
C VAL A 11 6.58 -4.97 -2.35
N GLY A 12 5.85 -4.24 -3.19
CA GLY A 12 6.35 -3.00 -3.79
C GLY A 12 6.25 -1.81 -2.83
N PRO A 13 6.87 -0.67 -3.16
CA PRO A 13 6.94 0.51 -2.29
C PRO A 13 5.55 1.02 -1.86
N LEU A 14 4.54 0.93 -2.75
CA LEU A 14 3.16 1.28 -2.44
C LEU A 14 2.57 0.41 -1.32
N GLY A 15 2.80 -0.90 -1.35
CA GLY A 15 2.31 -1.83 -0.32
C GLY A 15 2.98 -1.58 1.03
N GLU A 16 4.28 -1.24 1.03
CA GLU A 16 5.00 -0.89 2.25
C GLU A 16 4.49 0.43 2.85
N ALA A 17 4.32 1.47 2.04
CA ALA A 17 3.79 2.77 2.46
C ALA A 17 2.36 2.65 3.00
N LEU A 18 1.49 1.91 2.31
CA LEU A 18 0.12 1.64 2.75
C LEU A 18 0.08 0.83 4.05
N THR A 19 0.94 -0.18 4.20
CA THR A 19 1.00 -0.93 5.46
C THR A 19 1.39 -0.01 6.61
N LYS A 20 2.42 0.84 6.42
CA LYS A 20 2.83 1.82 7.44
C LYS A 20 1.72 2.82 7.76
N LYS A 21 0.94 3.24 6.77
CA LYS A 21 -0.11 4.25 6.92
C LYS A 21 -1.40 3.70 7.52
N LEU A 22 -1.83 2.50 7.11
CA LEU A 22 -3.12 1.91 7.45
C LEU A 22 -3.06 0.92 8.62
N VAL A 23 -1.93 0.23 8.80
CA VAL A 23 -1.78 -0.79 9.86
C VAL A 23 -1.07 -0.20 11.05
N ASN A 24 0.20 0.18 10.90
CA ASN A 24 0.98 0.81 11.96
C ASN A 24 2.27 1.41 11.37
N ARG A 25 2.61 2.65 11.70
CA ARG A 25 3.84 3.29 11.20
C ARG A 25 5.12 2.54 11.60
N GLY A 26 5.11 1.85 12.75
CA GLY A 26 6.23 1.07 13.28
C GLY A 26 6.22 -0.42 12.90
N CYS A 27 5.42 -0.85 11.92
CA CYS A 27 5.39 -2.25 11.53
C CYS A 27 6.68 -2.67 10.79
N GLU A 28 7.27 -3.79 11.23
CA GLU A 28 8.39 -4.45 10.54
C GLU A 28 7.89 -5.45 9.47
N ARG A 29 6.58 -5.72 9.46
CA ARG A 29 5.92 -6.62 8.53
C ARG A 29 5.10 -5.83 7.52
N PHE A 30 5.31 -6.11 6.24
CA PHE A 30 4.62 -5.46 5.13
C PHE A 30 3.68 -6.43 4.43
N TYR A 31 2.66 -5.89 3.77
CA TYR A 31 1.68 -6.67 3.03
C TYR A 31 1.59 -6.17 1.60
N CYS A 32 1.42 -7.09 0.66
CA CYS A 32 1.12 -6.74 -0.72
C CYS A 32 -0.27 -6.10 -0.82
N LEU A 33 -0.51 -5.36 -1.91
CA LEU A 33 -1.75 -4.62 -2.12
C LEU A 33 -2.98 -5.54 -2.07
N HIS A 34 -2.88 -6.71 -2.70
CA HIS A 34 -3.93 -7.74 -2.67
C HIS A 34 -4.27 -8.24 -1.25
N CYS A 35 -3.25 -8.52 -0.43
CA CYS A 35 -3.47 -8.98 0.95
C CYS A 35 -4.03 -7.87 1.85
N LEU A 36 -3.60 -6.62 1.64
CA LEU A 36 -4.18 -5.45 2.30
C LEU A 36 -5.65 -5.30 1.92
N ALA A 37 -5.96 -5.37 0.62
CA ALA A 37 -7.31 -5.25 0.09
C ALA A 37 -8.24 -6.32 0.71
N ALA A 38 -7.79 -7.58 0.72
CA ALA A 38 -8.51 -8.67 1.36
C ALA A 38 -8.64 -8.52 2.88
N GLN A 39 -7.67 -7.90 3.56
CA GLN A 39 -7.74 -7.67 5.01
C GLN A 39 -8.72 -6.56 5.37
N PHE A 40 -8.79 -5.49 4.57
CA PHE A 40 -9.72 -4.38 4.77
C PHE A 40 -11.09 -4.61 4.11
N GLY A 41 -11.25 -5.68 3.33
CA GLY A 41 -12.49 -5.98 2.60
C GLY A 41 -12.78 -4.98 1.48
N VAL A 42 -11.75 -4.42 0.87
CA VAL A 42 -11.84 -3.40 -0.19
C VAL A 42 -11.14 -3.87 -1.47
N SER A 43 -11.33 -3.14 -2.58
CA SER A 43 -10.59 -3.40 -3.82
C SER A 43 -9.15 -2.85 -3.74
N GLU A 44 -8.25 -3.42 -4.53
CA GLU A 44 -6.88 -2.91 -4.69
C GLU A 44 -6.87 -1.49 -5.26
N GLU A 45 -7.86 -1.16 -6.09
CA GLU A 45 -8.05 0.19 -6.65
C GLU A 45 -8.36 1.22 -5.56
N LEU A 46 -9.26 0.91 -4.63
CA LEU A 46 -9.58 1.82 -3.53
C LEU A 46 -8.35 2.13 -2.66
N LEU A 47 -7.45 1.15 -2.49
CA LEU A 47 -6.19 1.36 -1.80
C LEU A 47 -5.26 2.32 -2.57
N ARG A 48 -5.23 2.24 -3.90
CA ARG A 48 -4.48 3.18 -4.75
C ARG A 48 -5.08 4.58 -4.68
N GLU A 49 -6.39 4.69 -4.75
CA GLU A 49 -7.10 5.97 -4.57
C GLU A 49 -6.79 6.58 -3.19
N LYS A 50 -6.78 5.77 -2.13
CA LYS A 50 -6.37 6.23 -0.80
C LYS A 50 -4.93 6.70 -0.75
N ALA A 51 -4.01 5.97 -1.38
CA ALA A 51 -2.62 6.40 -1.49
C ALA A 51 -2.49 7.75 -2.21
N ARG A 52 -3.23 7.97 -3.31
CA ARG A 52 -3.30 9.27 -4.02
C ARG A 52 -3.87 10.37 -3.14
N GLN A 53 -4.93 10.09 -2.38
CA GLN A 53 -5.48 11.05 -1.41
C GLN A 53 -4.43 11.42 -0.35
N PHE A 54 -3.68 10.45 0.18
CA PHE A 54 -2.61 10.73 1.14
C PHE A 54 -1.47 11.54 0.52
N GLN A 55 -1.08 11.23 -0.72
CA GLN A 55 -0.08 11.99 -1.46
C GLN A 55 -0.53 13.44 -1.66
N SER A 56 -1.76 13.65 -2.17
CA SER A 56 -2.33 14.98 -2.38
C SER A 56 -2.56 15.75 -1.08
N SER A 57 -2.69 15.05 0.05
CA SER A 57 -2.79 15.66 1.39
C SER A 57 -1.41 16.03 1.98
N GLY A 58 -0.31 15.85 1.25
CA GLY A 58 1.04 16.17 1.71
C GLY A 58 1.67 15.09 2.61
N CYS A 59 1.26 13.82 2.47
CA CYS A 59 1.87 12.75 3.25
C CYS A 59 3.25 12.38 2.68
N ALA A 60 4.32 12.68 3.43
CA ALA A 60 5.71 12.37 3.06
C ALA A 60 5.98 10.88 2.73
N LEU A 61 5.12 9.95 3.18
CA LEU A 61 5.24 8.53 2.83
C LEU A 61 4.93 8.22 1.36
N PHE A 62 4.19 9.11 0.69
CA PHE A 62 3.74 8.95 -0.69
C PHE A 62 4.25 10.07 -1.60
N GLU A 63 5.11 10.96 -1.09
CA GLU A 63 5.67 12.07 -1.85
C GLU A 63 6.53 11.55 -3.01
N GLY A 64 6.30 12.07 -4.22
CA GLY A 64 7.03 11.66 -5.44
C GLY A 64 6.78 10.23 -5.91
N MET A 65 5.83 9.49 -5.30
CA MET A 65 5.50 8.13 -5.71
C MET A 65 4.54 8.11 -6.91
N GLU A 66 4.87 7.33 -7.93
CA GLU A 66 3.93 7.05 -9.04
C GLU A 66 2.94 5.95 -8.63
N ILE A 67 1.69 6.34 -8.40
CA ILE A 67 0.60 5.43 -8.03
C ILE A 67 -0.22 5.14 -9.29
N GLY A 68 0.23 4.16 -10.07
CA GLY A 68 -0.42 3.77 -11.33
C GLY A 68 -1.68 2.92 -11.13
N ASP A 69 -2.70 3.18 -11.96
CA ASP A 69 -3.84 2.28 -12.15
C ASP A 69 -3.40 1.15 -13.09
N LYS A 70 -3.42 -0.08 -12.58
CA LYS A 70 -3.23 -1.24 -13.45
C LYS A 70 -4.60 -1.61 -14.03
N ASP A 71 -5.10 -0.79 -14.95
CA ASP A 71 -6.22 -1.13 -15.82
C ASP A 71 -5.86 -0.76 -17.26
N THR A 72 -5.05 -1.64 -17.88
CA THR A 72 -5.01 -2.01 -19.31
C THR A 72 -4.03 -3.19 -19.44
#